data_AF-A0A848DL87-F1
#
_entry.id   AF-A0A848DL87-F1
#
_cell.length_a   1.000
_cell.length_b   1.000
_cell.length_c   1.000
_cell.angle_alpha   90.00
_cell.angle_beta   90.00
_cell.angle_gamma   90.00
#
_symmetry.space_group_name_H-M   'P 1'
#
loop_
_entity.id
_entity.type
_entity.pdbx_description
1 polymer ?
#
loop_
_entity_poly.entity_id
_entity_poly.type
_entity_poly.pdbx_seq_one_letter_code
_entity_poly.pdbx_strand_id
1 'polypeptide(L)'
;MTAQPEQPRLYGHWRPERGWGLGALSTGQTLGVFGAVLVPVLAASIVPRLALPLAGAAAVLIVGLVLRISGHTAADVLLRRARFGVARARGWTEFSAGVLSDHPPGHELPGVLAPLVPLDTDDGRGGRQALIWDRRAGTLSAVLRCAPVGLDLADTGCADEWVAGWGAWLADLGHRPIVRQVAVTVSTTSGLPTTAGYLARRVRPDAPEAARRTMSELLRQAPAAAETATHVTVTLDPSRAVPRPDDLLDGVAEVTRRLPGLEAGLAGCGVAVLDREPVADLTARVRAAFDPAARGEILDADDAERLLDWAEAAPVGAREEWGEYRHDSGLSVSWALQEAPRQAVTARVLVPLMAPGPFPRRVTWVYLPYPADAAAAQAEREVTAGHVRLGWAQRTRRDETHRDRDDRDRAEQAAREEAEGAGLGRFTLYVTTTVEDPALLPAAVADVEQRGGAARLRLRRLWGAQAVGFAATLGLGVDPGGLAGRAR
;
A
#
# COMPACT_ATOMS: atom_id res chain seq x y z
N MET A 1 -11.37 -44.99 12.90
CA MET A 1 -11.34 -43.55 13.24
C MET A 1 -11.59 -42.78 11.97
N THR A 2 -12.83 -42.36 11.73
CA THR A 2 -13.18 -41.46 10.61
C THR A 2 -12.63 -40.08 10.96
N ALA A 3 -11.60 -39.63 10.26
CA ALA A 3 -11.12 -38.26 10.34
C ALA A 3 -12.32 -37.34 10.06
N GLN A 4 -12.70 -36.49 11.02
CA GLN A 4 -13.67 -35.45 10.75
C GLN A 4 -13.10 -34.56 9.65
N PRO A 5 -13.90 -34.13 8.65
CA PRO A 5 -13.43 -33.20 7.64
C PRO A 5 -12.97 -31.94 8.36
N GLU A 6 -11.68 -31.63 8.21
CA GLU A 6 -11.04 -30.48 8.82
C GLU A 6 -11.75 -29.22 8.32
N GLN A 7 -12.41 -28.49 9.23
CA GLN A 7 -13.12 -27.28 8.85
C GLN A 7 -12.07 -26.22 8.45
N PRO A 8 -12.26 -25.51 7.32
CA PRO A 8 -11.28 -24.56 6.85
C PRO A 8 -11.09 -23.45 7.89
N ARG A 9 -9.83 -23.18 8.25
CA ARG A 9 -9.51 -22.09 9.18
C ARG A 9 -9.89 -20.75 8.57
N LEU A 10 -10.62 -19.95 9.35
CA LEU A 10 -11.07 -18.63 8.94
C LEU A 10 -10.34 -17.56 9.76
N TYR A 11 -10.03 -16.45 9.08
CA TYR A 11 -9.31 -15.30 9.61
C TYR A 11 -10.24 -14.09 9.54
N GLY A 12 -10.18 -13.21 10.55
CA GLY A 12 -11.17 -12.16 10.72
C GLY A 12 -10.71 -11.02 11.62
N HIS A 13 -11.67 -10.34 12.24
CA HIS A 13 -11.45 -9.34 13.29
C HIS A 13 -10.76 -8.04 12.86
N TRP A 14 -10.72 -7.72 11.56
CA TRP A 14 -10.28 -6.40 11.11
C TRP A 14 -11.26 -5.32 11.57
N ARG A 15 -10.71 -4.27 12.17
CA ARG A 15 -11.49 -3.13 12.67
C ARG A 15 -11.03 -1.84 12.00
N PRO A 16 -11.96 -1.00 11.54
CA PRO A 16 -11.60 0.35 11.15
C PRO A 16 -11.21 1.13 12.41
N GLU A 17 -10.09 1.82 12.36
CA GLU A 17 -9.71 2.76 13.40
C GLU A 17 -10.78 3.88 13.48
N ARG A 18 -11.51 3.94 14.58
CA ARG A 18 -12.52 4.97 14.83
C ARG A 18 -12.05 5.92 15.90
N GLY A 19 -11.93 7.20 15.56
CA GLY A 19 -11.80 8.27 16.55
C GLY A 19 -13.10 8.49 17.33
N TRP A 20 -13.05 9.36 18.35
CA TRP A 20 -14.19 9.74 19.20
C TRP A 20 -15.29 10.57 18.51
N GLY A 21 -15.40 10.50 17.19
CA GLY A 21 -16.39 11.28 16.45
C GLY A 21 -17.82 10.80 16.70
N LEU A 22 -18.79 11.72 16.63
CA LEU A 22 -20.20 11.40 16.78
C LEU A 22 -20.74 10.73 15.50
N GLY A 23 -21.19 9.48 15.62
CA GLY A 23 -21.76 8.71 14.50
C GLY A 23 -20.71 8.37 13.44
N ALA A 24 -20.92 8.84 12.21
CA ALA A 24 -20.00 8.61 11.08
C ALA A 24 -19.00 9.76 10.85
N LEU A 25 -18.99 10.77 11.71
CA LEU A 25 -18.11 11.94 11.60
C LEU A 25 -16.75 11.62 12.20
N SER A 26 -15.69 12.20 11.64
CA SER A 26 -14.38 12.18 12.30
C SER A 26 -14.39 13.10 13.53
N THR A 27 -13.40 12.97 14.41
CA THR A 27 -13.23 13.87 15.57
C THR A 27 -13.17 15.34 15.12
N GLY A 28 -12.45 15.63 14.03
CA GLY A 28 -12.38 16.98 13.46
C GLY A 28 -13.71 17.47 12.89
N GLN A 29 -14.47 16.61 12.23
CA GLN A 29 -15.81 16.97 11.73
C GLN A 29 -16.80 17.21 12.88
N THR A 30 -16.68 16.47 13.98
CA THR A 30 -17.51 16.64 15.18
C THR A 30 -17.22 17.98 15.86
N LEU A 31 -15.95 18.34 16.01
CA LEU A 31 -15.53 19.68 16.46
C LEU A 31 -16.04 20.78 15.52
N GLY A 32 -16.00 20.54 14.20
CA GLY A 32 -16.53 21.45 13.19
C GLY A 32 -18.03 21.69 13.35
N VAL A 33 -18.84 20.64 13.56
CA VAL A 33 -20.28 20.77 13.82
C VAL A 33 -20.53 21.50 15.13
N PHE A 34 -19.78 21.18 16.19
CA PHE A 34 -19.93 21.85 17.48
C PHE A 34 -19.63 23.35 17.37
N GLY A 35 -18.54 23.72 16.69
CA GLY A 35 -18.21 25.11 16.38
C GLY A 35 -19.27 25.79 15.52
N ALA A 36 -19.82 25.09 14.52
CA ALA A 36 -20.88 25.60 13.65
C ALA A 36 -22.16 25.95 14.43
N VAL A 37 -22.49 25.20 15.48
CA VAL A 37 -23.65 25.49 16.33
C VAL A 37 -23.32 26.58 17.37
N LEU A 38 -22.13 26.54 17.97
CA LEU A 38 -21.76 27.44 19.06
C LEU A 38 -21.52 28.88 18.60
N VAL A 39 -20.85 29.06 17.45
CA VAL A 39 -20.45 30.40 16.96
C VAL A 39 -21.66 31.32 16.68
N PRO A 40 -22.73 30.88 15.98
CA PRO A 40 -23.93 31.69 15.80
C PRO A 40 -24.66 32.02 17.11
N VAL A 41 -24.69 31.10 18.08
CA VAL A 41 -25.32 31.31 19.39
C VAL A 41 -24.57 32.36 20.21
N LEU A 42 -23.24 32.30 20.22
CA LEU A 42 -22.40 33.33 20.85
C LEU A 42 -22.53 34.67 20.12
N ALA A 43 -22.53 34.67 18.79
CA ALA A 43 -22.71 35.87 17.99
C ALA A 43 -24.07 36.53 18.23
N ALA A 44 -25.15 35.75 18.44
CA ALA A 44 -26.46 36.30 18.81
C ALA A 44 -26.44 37.07 20.14
N SER A 45 -25.54 36.70 21.05
CA SER A 45 -25.40 37.35 22.36
C SER A 45 -24.53 38.62 22.34
N ILE A 46 -23.55 38.69 21.43
CA ILE A 46 -22.59 39.81 21.36
C ILE A 46 -22.93 40.79 20.23
N VAL A 47 -23.21 40.28 19.02
CA VAL A 47 -23.49 41.07 17.82
C VAL A 47 -24.67 40.44 17.05
N PRO A 48 -25.93 40.75 17.42
CA PRO A 48 -27.11 40.06 16.88
C PRO A 48 -27.25 40.12 15.35
N ARG A 49 -26.72 41.18 14.73
CA ARG A 49 -26.74 41.38 13.27
C ARG A 49 -25.95 40.31 12.51
N LEU A 50 -24.93 39.70 13.14
CA LEU A 50 -24.11 38.64 12.55
C LEU A 50 -24.68 37.24 12.78
N ALA A 51 -25.67 37.08 13.67
CA ALA A 51 -26.20 35.76 14.04
C ALA A 51 -26.88 35.05 12.86
N LEU A 52 -27.73 35.75 12.11
CA LEU A 52 -28.43 35.20 10.93
C LEU A 52 -27.50 34.73 9.80
N PRO A 53 -26.52 35.53 9.32
CA PRO A 53 -25.60 35.07 8.27
C PRO A 53 -24.69 33.93 8.77
N LEU A 54 -24.24 33.97 10.04
CA LEU A 54 -23.45 32.88 10.62
C LEU A 54 -24.26 31.60 10.78
N ALA A 55 -25.54 31.69 11.18
CA ALA A 55 -26.44 30.55 11.26
C ALA A 55 -26.70 29.94 9.88
N GLY A 56 -26.86 30.76 8.84
CA GLY A 56 -26.95 30.29 7.45
C GLY A 56 -25.69 29.56 6.99
N ALA A 57 -24.51 30.12 7.26
CA ALA A 57 -23.23 29.49 6.94
C ALA A 57 -23.03 28.17 7.72
N ALA A 58 -23.41 28.14 9.00
CA ALA A 58 -23.37 26.96 9.84
C ALA A 58 -24.31 25.86 9.33
N ALA A 59 -25.53 26.21 8.91
CA ALA A 59 -26.47 25.27 8.33
C ALA A 59 -25.91 24.64 7.05
N VAL A 60 -25.30 25.44 6.16
CA VAL A 60 -24.63 24.92 4.94
C VAL A 60 -23.48 23.99 5.30
N LEU A 61 -22.65 24.34 6.28
CA LEU A 61 -21.54 23.51 6.75
C LEU A 61 -22.04 22.17 7.30
N ILE A 62 -23.06 22.19 8.17
CA ILE A 62 -23.66 20.98 8.74
C ILE A 62 -24.26 20.10 7.65
N VAL A 63 -25.01 20.69 6.72
CA VAL A 63 -25.56 19.97 5.56
C VAL A 63 -24.43 19.35 4.74
N GLY A 64 -23.34 20.07 4.47
CA GLY A 64 -22.17 19.53 3.76
C GLY A 64 -21.44 18.40 4.49
N LEU A 65 -21.46 18.40 5.82
CA LEU A 65 -20.87 17.35 6.67
C LEU A 65 -21.78 16.11 6.82
N VAL A 66 -23.09 16.30 6.80
CA VAL A 66 -24.07 15.22 6.94
C VAL A 66 -24.37 14.55 5.60
N LEU A 67 -24.46 15.33 4.51
CA LEU A 67 -24.69 14.78 3.17
C LEU A 67 -23.53 13.89 2.76
N ARG A 68 -23.85 12.63 2.48
CA ARG A 68 -22.89 11.63 2.04
C ARG A 68 -23.00 11.41 0.54
N ILE A 69 -21.94 11.73 -0.18
CA ILE A 69 -21.78 11.42 -1.60
C ILE A 69 -20.75 10.29 -1.70
N SER A 70 -21.18 9.13 -2.20
CA SER A 70 -20.33 7.93 -2.34
C SER A 70 -19.60 7.55 -1.03
N GLY A 71 -20.29 7.69 0.10
CA GLY A 71 -19.79 7.35 1.44
C GLY A 71 -18.84 8.37 2.06
N HIS A 72 -18.63 9.55 1.47
CA HIS A 72 -17.85 10.65 2.06
C HIS A 72 -18.71 11.88 2.25
N THR A 73 -18.33 12.75 3.18
CA THR A 73 -19.06 14.00 3.34
C THR A 73 -18.91 14.84 2.07
N ALA A 74 -19.96 15.55 1.67
CA ALA A 74 -19.89 16.45 0.52
C ALA A 74 -18.78 17.49 0.71
N ALA A 75 -18.54 17.92 1.95
CA ALA A 75 -17.42 18.77 2.34
C ALA A 75 -16.05 18.15 1.99
N ASP A 76 -15.82 16.86 2.28
CA ASP A 76 -14.55 16.20 1.95
C ASP A 76 -14.32 16.14 0.44
N VAL A 77 -15.38 15.87 -0.34
CA VAL A 77 -15.31 15.83 -1.80
C VAL A 77 -15.00 17.21 -2.37
N LEU A 78 -15.69 18.25 -1.89
CA LEU A 78 -15.50 19.63 -2.33
C LEU A 78 -14.11 20.15 -1.96
N LEU A 79 -13.65 19.88 -0.73
CA LEU A 79 -12.30 20.25 -0.28
C LEU A 79 -11.23 19.56 -1.14
N ARG A 80 -11.41 18.29 -1.46
CA ARG A 80 -10.48 17.56 -2.34
C ARG A 80 -10.46 18.16 -3.75
N ARG A 81 -11.64 18.49 -4.29
CA ARG A 81 -11.76 19.12 -5.62
C ARG A 81 -11.11 20.51 -5.65
N ALA A 82 -11.30 21.30 -4.59
CA ALA A 82 -10.68 22.61 -4.44
C ALA A 82 -9.15 22.50 -4.33
N ARG A 83 -8.63 21.60 -3.49
CA ARG A 83 -7.18 21.35 -3.36
C ARG A 83 -6.56 20.92 -4.68
N PHE A 84 -7.22 20.01 -5.40
CA PHE A 84 -6.76 19.59 -6.72
C PHE A 84 -6.82 20.73 -7.74
N GLY A 85 -7.86 21.56 -7.71
CA GLY A 85 -7.96 22.76 -8.55
C GLY A 85 -6.82 23.75 -8.29
N VAL A 86 -6.48 23.98 -7.01
CA VAL A 86 -5.33 24.81 -6.62
C VAL A 86 -4.01 24.17 -7.06
N ALA A 87 -3.84 22.86 -6.86
CA ALA A 87 -2.64 22.14 -7.30
C ALA A 87 -2.45 22.24 -8.82
N ARG A 88 -3.52 22.07 -9.59
CA ARG A 88 -3.52 22.23 -11.06
C ARG A 88 -3.20 23.67 -11.47
N ALA A 89 -3.81 24.67 -10.83
CA ALA A 89 -3.53 26.07 -11.12
C ALA A 89 -2.07 26.47 -10.80
N ARG A 90 -1.44 25.78 -9.83
CA ARG A 90 -0.02 25.95 -9.46
C ARG A 90 0.94 25.07 -10.26
N GLY A 91 0.45 24.24 -11.18
CA GLY A 91 1.28 23.32 -11.97
C GLY A 91 1.81 22.10 -11.20
N TRP A 92 1.38 21.85 -9.97
CA TRP A 92 1.87 20.74 -9.14
C TRP A 92 1.40 19.35 -9.61
N THR A 93 0.45 19.31 -10.54
CA THR A 93 -0.08 18.07 -11.14
C THR A 93 0.70 17.65 -12.38
N GLU A 94 1.67 18.45 -12.84
CA GLU A 94 2.44 18.21 -14.05
C GLU A 94 3.91 18.09 -13.67
N PHE A 95 4.56 17.06 -14.19
CA PHE A 95 5.98 16.82 -14.10
C PHE A 95 6.53 16.73 -15.52
N SER A 96 7.63 17.42 -15.78
CA SER A 96 8.36 17.35 -17.05
C SER A 96 9.84 17.35 -16.74
N ALA A 97 10.52 16.26 -17.11
CA ALA A 97 11.97 16.21 -17.16
C ALA A 97 12.41 16.98 -18.41
N GLY A 98 12.59 18.29 -18.26
CA GLY A 98 12.89 19.16 -19.39
C GLY A 98 14.31 18.94 -19.92
N VAL A 99 14.46 18.82 -21.24
CA VAL A 99 15.72 19.13 -21.96
C VAL A 99 15.95 20.66 -22.00
N LEU A 100 14.93 21.46 -21.68
CA LEU A 100 14.93 22.93 -21.70
C LEU A 100 14.74 23.58 -20.32
N SER A 101 14.86 22.82 -19.23
CA SER A 101 14.81 23.39 -17.87
C SER A 101 16.20 23.86 -17.44
N ASP A 102 16.31 25.14 -17.03
CA ASP A 102 17.53 25.78 -16.50
C ASP A 102 18.11 25.13 -15.21
N HIS A 103 17.44 24.11 -14.68
CA HIS A 103 17.90 23.38 -13.49
C HIS A 103 18.56 22.07 -13.95
N PRO A 104 19.79 21.77 -13.50
CA PRO A 104 20.43 20.50 -13.81
C PRO A 104 19.49 19.36 -13.39
N PRO A 105 19.41 18.25 -14.16
CA PRO A 105 18.52 17.15 -13.84
C PRO A 105 18.87 16.62 -12.45
N GLY A 106 18.06 16.98 -11.46
CA GLY A 106 18.15 16.43 -10.13
C GLY A 106 17.78 14.95 -10.19
N HIS A 107 18.25 14.16 -9.22
CA HIS A 107 17.85 12.76 -9.01
C HIS A 107 16.36 12.63 -8.57
N GLU A 108 15.49 13.52 -9.02
CA GLU A 108 14.18 13.75 -8.44
C GLU A 108 13.09 13.08 -9.27
N LEU A 109 12.54 12.00 -8.72
CA LEU A 109 11.32 11.40 -9.23
C LEU A 109 10.10 12.32 -8.98
N PRO A 110 8.96 12.10 -9.68
CA PRO A 110 7.80 12.96 -9.55
C PRO A 110 7.19 13.01 -8.13
N GLY A 111 6.87 14.21 -7.67
CA GLY A 111 5.96 14.46 -6.55
C GLY A 111 6.42 13.86 -5.21
N VAL A 112 5.69 12.84 -4.73
CA VAL A 112 5.98 12.18 -3.44
C VAL A 112 7.24 11.30 -3.48
N LEU A 113 7.74 11.00 -4.68
CA LEU A 113 8.96 10.21 -4.89
C LEU A 113 10.23 11.09 -4.92
N ALA A 114 10.09 12.41 -5.11
CA ALA A 114 11.21 13.36 -5.16
C ALA A 114 12.23 13.25 -4.00
N PRO A 115 11.83 13.01 -2.73
CA PRO A 115 12.80 12.92 -1.64
C PRO A 115 13.50 11.55 -1.54
N LEU A 116 13.13 10.58 -2.37
CA LEU A 116 13.69 9.23 -2.33
C LEU A 116 14.99 9.18 -3.11
N VAL A 117 16.07 8.79 -2.44
CA VAL A 117 17.40 8.59 -3.03
C VAL A 117 17.85 7.16 -2.77
N PRO A 118 18.21 6.38 -3.79
CA PRO A 118 18.79 5.06 -3.57
C PRO A 118 20.24 5.21 -3.11
N LEU A 119 20.60 4.48 -2.08
CA LEU A 119 21.95 4.31 -1.62
C LEU A 119 22.43 2.94 -2.08
N ASP A 120 23.50 2.92 -2.85
CA ASP A 120 24.16 1.68 -3.25
C ASP A 120 25.10 1.24 -2.13
N THR A 121 24.79 0.11 -1.51
CA THR A 121 25.46 -0.38 -0.30
C THR A 121 25.79 -1.86 -0.42
N ASP A 122 26.81 -2.31 0.32
CA ASP A 122 27.12 -3.74 0.47
C ASP A 122 26.00 -4.42 1.27
N ASP A 123 25.61 -5.63 0.87
CA ASP A 123 24.57 -6.42 1.55
C ASP A 123 25.08 -7.18 2.79
N GLY A 124 26.41 -7.17 3.02
CA GLY A 124 27.10 -7.91 4.08
C GLY A 124 27.34 -9.38 3.74
N ARG A 125 27.04 -9.80 2.50
CA ARG A 125 27.18 -11.17 1.97
C ARG A 125 28.04 -11.21 0.70
N GLY A 126 28.66 -10.09 0.32
CA GLY A 126 29.48 -9.96 -0.88
C GLY A 126 28.68 -9.56 -2.13
N GLY A 127 27.42 -9.16 -1.97
CA GLY A 127 26.57 -8.58 -3.00
C GLY A 127 26.32 -7.08 -2.79
N ARG A 128 25.57 -6.48 -3.70
CA ARG A 128 25.12 -5.08 -3.61
C ARG A 128 23.62 -5.02 -3.41
N GLN A 129 23.16 -4.04 -2.65
CA GLN A 129 21.74 -3.79 -2.37
C GLN A 129 21.42 -2.29 -2.50
N ALA A 130 20.19 -1.99 -2.89
CA ALA A 130 19.64 -0.64 -2.81
C ALA A 130 18.96 -0.42 -1.45
N LEU A 131 19.37 0.63 -0.75
CA LEU A 131 18.63 1.19 0.38
C LEU A 131 18.01 2.52 -0.02
N ILE A 132 16.69 2.59 -0.06
CA ILE A 132 15.97 3.81 -0.43
C ILE A 132 15.91 4.73 0.78
N TRP A 133 16.64 5.83 0.72
CA TRP A 133 16.61 6.88 1.74
C TRP A 133 15.53 7.91 1.43
N ASP A 134 14.53 7.99 2.30
CA ASP A 134 13.58 9.11 2.31
C ASP A 134 14.20 10.28 3.07
N ARG A 135 14.70 11.28 2.33
CA ARG A 135 15.33 12.48 2.88
C ARG A 135 14.40 13.31 3.76
N ARG A 136 13.07 13.21 3.57
CA ARG A 136 12.09 13.95 4.37
C ARG A 136 11.77 13.23 5.67
N ALA A 137 11.61 11.91 5.62
CA ALA A 137 11.26 11.13 6.80
C ALA A 137 12.48 10.66 7.61
N GLY A 138 13.68 10.68 7.01
CA GLY A 138 14.90 10.11 7.62
C GLY A 138 14.86 8.58 7.69
N THR A 139 14.01 7.93 6.91
CA THR A 139 13.83 6.47 6.91
C THR A 139 14.61 5.80 5.78
N LEU A 140 15.05 4.57 6.01
CA LEU A 140 15.73 3.72 5.02
C LEU A 140 14.83 2.54 4.69
N SER A 141 14.56 2.30 3.41
CA SER A 141 13.76 1.15 2.96
C SER A 141 14.60 0.17 2.16
N ALA A 142 14.62 -1.08 2.60
CA ALA A 142 15.25 -2.17 1.86
C ALA A 142 14.18 -2.93 1.06
N VAL A 143 14.43 -3.19 -0.22
CA VAL A 143 13.52 -3.96 -1.08
C VAL A 143 14.07 -5.37 -1.26
N LEU A 144 13.29 -6.36 -0.83
CA LEU A 144 13.63 -7.77 -0.92
C LEU A 144 12.86 -8.39 -2.10
N ARG A 145 13.56 -9.07 -3.01
CA ARG A 145 12.91 -9.86 -4.05
C ARG A 145 12.51 -11.20 -3.44
N CYS A 146 11.23 -11.55 -3.56
CA CYS A 146 10.67 -12.71 -2.90
C CYS A 146 9.93 -13.63 -3.87
N ALA A 147 10.03 -14.93 -3.61
CA ALA A 147 9.26 -15.98 -4.28
C ALA A 147 8.36 -16.67 -3.24
N PRO A 148 7.07 -16.31 -3.15
CA PRO A 148 6.13 -17.00 -2.27
C PRO A 148 5.78 -18.39 -2.83
N VAL A 149 5.57 -19.36 -1.94
CA VAL A 149 5.06 -20.67 -2.32
C VAL A 149 3.58 -20.55 -2.69
N GLY A 150 3.21 -21.11 -3.85
CA GLY A 150 1.83 -21.11 -4.33
C GLY A 150 0.92 -21.96 -3.45
N LEU A 151 -0.25 -21.44 -3.10
CA LEU A 151 -1.24 -22.14 -2.28
C LEU A 151 -2.05 -23.18 -3.07
N ASP A 152 -1.95 -23.24 -4.40
CA ASP A 152 -2.82 -24.07 -5.26
C ASP A 152 -2.56 -25.58 -5.13
N LEU A 153 -1.31 -25.95 -4.86
CA LEU A 153 -0.87 -27.35 -4.71
C LEU A 153 -0.43 -27.66 -3.27
N ALA A 154 -0.53 -26.68 -2.37
CA ALA A 154 -0.18 -26.85 -0.97
C ALA A 154 -1.32 -27.55 -0.22
N ASP A 155 -0.94 -28.42 0.71
CA ASP A 155 -1.89 -28.99 1.67
C ASP A 155 -2.44 -27.89 2.61
N THR A 156 -3.64 -28.09 3.13
CA THR A 156 -4.32 -27.11 3.98
C THR A 156 -3.55 -26.88 5.28
N GLY A 157 -2.96 -27.94 5.86
CA GLY A 157 -2.11 -27.84 7.05
C GLY A 157 -0.86 -26.97 6.82
N CYS A 158 -0.15 -27.18 5.71
CA CYS A 158 1.00 -26.34 5.34
C CYS A 158 0.60 -24.88 5.14
N ALA A 159 -0.53 -24.62 4.49
CA ALA A 159 -1.03 -23.26 4.29
C ALA A 159 -1.34 -22.57 5.63
N ASP A 160 -1.94 -23.29 6.57
CA ASP A 160 -2.22 -22.76 7.91
C ASP A 160 -0.95 -22.52 8.74
N GLU A 161 0.06 -23.38 8.60
CA GLU A 161 1.38 -23.17 9.22
C GLU A 161 2.06 -21.90 8.67
N TRP A 162 2.05 -21.69 7.36
CA TRP A 162 2.62 -20.49 6.75
C TRP A 162 1.89 -19.22 7.17
N VAL A 163 0.56 -19.27 7.28
CA VAL A 163 -0.24 -18.13 7.75
C VAL A 163 0.02 -17.85 9.23
N ALA A 164 0.16 -18.90 10.06
CA ALA A 164 0.56 -18.75 11.45
C ALA A 164 1.96 -18.15 11.58
N GLY A 165 2.92 -18.61 10.77
CA GLY A 165 4.27 -18.06 10.68
C GLY A 165 4.26 -16.58 10.26
N TRP A 166 3.42 -16.20 9.29
CA TRP A 166 3.22 -14.82 8.90
C TRP A 166 2.66 -13.96 10.04
N GLY A 167 1.67 -14.47 10.79
CA GLY A 167 1.14 -13.81 11.98
C GLY A 167 2.20 -13.57 13.06
N ALA A 168 3.02 -14.59 13.34
CA ALA A 168 4.13 -14.49 14.30
C ALA A 168 5.20 -13.50 13.83
N TRP A 169 5.52 -13.49 12.53
CA TRP A 169 6.47 -12.54 11.95
C TRP A 169 5.97 -11.09 12.08
N LEU A 170 4.68 -10.84 11.79
CA LEU A 170 4.09 -9.51 12.00
C LEU A 170 4.08 -9.08 13.47
N ALA A 171 3.85 -10.01 14.40
CA ALA A 171 3.89 -9.74 15.83
C ALA A 171 5.29 -9.34 16.31
N ASP A 172 6.32 -10.04 15.82
CA ASP A 172 7.71 -9.74 16.13
C ASP A 172 8.13 -8.33 15.67
N LEU A 173 7.51 -7.79 14.60
CA LEU A 173 7.77 -6.40 14.17
C LEU A 173 7.42 -5.37 15.27
N GLY A 174 6.42 -5.63 16.11
CA GLY A 174 6.05 -4.76 17.23
C GLY A 174 7.12 -4.67 18.32
N HIS A 175 8.00 -5.66 18.41
CA HIS A 175 9.15 -5.70 19.31
C HIS A 175 10.42 -5.10 18.70
N ARG A 176 10.35 -4.59 17.47
CA ARG A 176 11.47 -3.97 16.76
C ARG A 176 11.14 -2.48 16.49
N PRO A 177 11.41 -1.56 17.44
CA PRO A 177 11.04 -0.14 17.31
C PRO A 177 11.57 0.55 16.05
N ILE A 178 12.68 0.05 15.51
CA ILE A 178 13.29 0.52 14.27
C ILE A 178 12.40 0.26 13.03
N VAL A 179 11.56 -0.78 13.03
CA VAL A 179 10.68 -1.09 11.89
C VAL A 179 9.49 -0.15 11.93
N ARG A 180 9.36 0.68 10.89
CA ARG A 180 8.27 1.65 10.76
C ARG A 180 7.09 1.06 9.99
N GLN A 181 7.37 0.34 8.92
CA GLN A 181 6.35 -0.31 8.10
C GLN A 181 6.96 -1.44 7.27
N VAL A 182 6.09 -2.33 6.80
CA VAL A 182 6.40 -3.34 5.79
C VAL A 182 5.39 -3.19 4.66
N ALA A 183 5.86 -3.23 3.42
CA ALA A 183 5.02 -3.26 2.23
C ALA A 183 5.27 -4.54 1.44
N VAL A 184 4.22 -5.27 1.09
CA VAL A 184 4.28 -6.43 0.20
C VAL A 184 3.67 -6.02 -1.12
N THR A 185 4.49 -5.92 -2.16
CA THR A 185 4.08 -5.53 -3.51
C THR A 185 4.10 -6.73 -4.44
N VAL A 186 2.92 -7.07 -4.97
CA VAL A 186 2.74 -8.11 -5.99
C VAL A 186 2.40 -7.42 -7.30
N SER A 187 3.27 -7.56 -8.29
CA SER A 187 3.05 -7.05 -9.64
C SER A 187 2.77 -8.20 -10.60
N THR A 188 1.61 -8.17 -11.24
CA THR A 188 1.24 -9.10 -12.32
C THR A 188 1.38 -8.40 -13.65
N THR A 189 2.09 -9.02 -14.59
CA THR A 189 2.09 -8.59 -15.98
C THR A 189 1.07 -9.40 -16.77
N SER A 190 0.43 -8.78 -17.76
CA SER A 190 -0.47 -9.45 -18.69
C SER A 190 0.22 -9.55 -20.04
N GLY A 191 0.32 -10.76 -20.59
CA GLY A 191 0.50 -10.92 -22.03
C GLY A 191 1.87 -10.56 -22.62
N LEU A 192 2.93 -10.29 -21.85
CA LEU A 192 4.26 -10.06 -22.43
C LEU A 192 5.05 -11.38 -22.61
N PRO A 193 5.82 -11.50 -23.71
CA PRO A 193 6.69 -12.63 -23.98
C PRO A 193 8.02 -12.52 -23.22
N THR A 194 8.06 -12.00 -21.98
CA THR A 194 9.32 -11.87 -21.22
C THR A 194 9.93 -13.24 -20.96
N THR A 195 9.14 -14.23 -20.55
CA THR A 195 9.61 -15.62 -20.45
C THR A 195 10.08 -16.17 -21.80
N ALA A 196 9.41 -15.82 -22.91
CA ALA A 196 9.76 -16.32 -24.22
C ALA A 196 11.04 -15.69 -24.78
N GLY A 197 11.25 -14.38 -24.57
CA GLY A 197 12.49 -13.67 -24.88
C GLY A 197 13.65 -14.15 -24.01
N TYR A 198 13.43 -14.29 -22.70
CA TYR A 198 14.38 -14.85 -21.75
C TYR A 198 14.82 -16.28 -22.13
N LEU A 199 13.85 -17.15 -22.43
CA LEU A 199 14.14 -18.52 -22.84
C LEU A 199 14.79 -18.58 -24.22
N ALA A 200 14.36 -17.75 -25.19
CA ALA A 200 14.97 -17.68 -26.52
C ALA A 200 16.45 -17.29 -26.46
N ARG A 201 16.83 -16.34 -25.60
CA ARG A 201 18.24 -15.93 -25.39
C ARG A 201 19.08 -17.03 -24.73
N ARG A 202 18.47 -17.94 -23.98
CA ARG A 202 19.15 -19.07 -23.32
C ARG A 202 19.20 -20.35 -24.16
N VAL A 203 18.55 -20.37 -25.33
CA VAL A 203 18.73 -21.46 -26.29
C VAL A 203 20.13 -21.38 -26.87
N ARG A 204 20.98 -22.34 -26.49
CA ARG A 204 22.33 -22.47 -27.01
C ARG A 204 22.34 -22.76 -28.53
N PRO A 205 23.16 -22.06 -29.34
CA PRO A 205 23.22 -22.27 -30.78
C PRO A 205 23.66 -23.69 -31.17
N ASP A 206 24.50 -24.31 -30.34
CA ASP A 206 25.06 -25.67 -30.46
C ASP A 206 24.13 -26.77 -29.95
N ALA A 207 22.93 -26.43 -29.45
CA ALA A 207 21.98 -27.43 -28.97
C ALA A 207 21.45 -28.32 -30.13
N PRO A 208 21.23 -29.63 -29.88
CA PRO A 208 20.66 -30.54 -30.88
C PRO A 208 19.37 -30.01 -31.50
N GLU A 209 19.21 -30.21 -32.81
CA GLU A 209 18.09 -29.63 -33.57
C GLU A 209 16.72 -30.02 -33.01
N ALA A 210 16.56 -31.27 -32.56
CA ALA A 210 15.33 -31.75 -31.93
C ALA A 210 14.97 -30.93 -30.68
N ALA A 211 15.94 -30.63 -29.80
CA ALA A 211 15.72 -29.86 -28.59
C ALA A 211 15.35 -28.40 -28.89
N ARG A 212 15.99 -27.78 -29.88
CA ARG A 212 15.66 -26.42 -30.34
C ARG A 212 14.24 -26.35 -30.91
N ARG A 213 13.85 -27.33 -31.74
CA ARG A 213 12.49 -27.42 -32.30
C ARG A 213 11.45 -27.57 -31.20
N THR A 214 11.63 -28.50 -30.26
CA THR A 214 10.71 -28.68 -29.13
C THR A 214 10.60 -27.44 -28.27
N MET A 215 11.73 -26.78 -27.94
CA MET A 215 11.70 -25.55 -27.16
C MET A 215 10.98 -24.42 -27.91
N SER A 216 11.24 -24.24 -29.22
CA SER A 216 10.55 -23.24 -30.03
C SER A 216 9.04 -23.51 -30.15
N GLU A 217 8.63 -24.78 -30.13
CA GLU A 217 7.23 -25.18 -30.17
C GLU A 217 6.54 -24.95 -28.83
N LEU A 218 7.19 -25.31 -27.73
CA LEU A 218 6.74 -24.98 -26.38
C LEU A 218 6.62 -23.47 -26.19
N LEU A 219 7.57 -22.67 -26.71
CA LEU A 219 7.49 -21.20 -26.64
C LEU A 219 6.33 -20.62 -27.46
N ARG A 220 6.01 -21.22 -28.62
CA ARG A 220 4.84 -20.81 -29.43
C ARG A 220 3.51 -21.24 -28.82
N GLN A 221 3.49 -22.37 -28.11
CA GLN A 221 2.29 -22.93 -27.49
C GLN A 221 2.09 -22.46 -26.04
N ALA A 222 3.14 -21.94 -25.40
CA ALA A 222 3.07 -21.38 -24.08
C ALA A 222 2.09 -20.19 -24.15
N PRO A 223 0.97 -20.23 -23.40
CA PRO A 223 0.17 -19.03 -23.23
C PRO A 223 1.11 -17.95 -22.69
N ALA A 224 0.97 -16.70 -23.14
CA ALA A 224 1.77 -15.60 -22.65
C ALA A 224 1.82 -15.66 -21.11
N ALA A 225 2.96 -16.11 -20.58
CA ALA A 225 3.04 -16.55 -19.21
C ALA A 225 2.85 -15.31 -18.35
N ALA A 226 1.77 -15.30 -17.59
CA ALA A 226 1.44 -14.15 -16.78
C ALA A 226 2.37 -14.17 -15.57
N GLU A 227 3.41 -13.35 -15.62
CA GLU A 227 4.46 -13.32 -14.60
C GLU A 227 3.96 -12.54 -13.37
N THR A 228 4.32 -13.06 -12.20
CA THR A 228 4.08 -12.40 -10.93
C THR A 228 5.41 -12.17 -10.25
N ALA A 229 5.75 -10.91 -10.01
CA ALA A 229 6.91 -10.55 -9.20
C ALA A 229 6.45 -10.06 -7.84
N THR A 230 7.08 -10.57 -6.78
CA THR A 230 6.74 -10.22 -5.39
C THR A 230 7.95 -9.54 -4.74
N HIS A 231 7.71 -8.38 -4.14
CA HIS A 231 8.71 -7.64 -3.40
C HIS A 231 8.21 -7.39 -1.99
N VAL A 232 9.10 -7.55 -1.00
CA VAL A 232 8.84 -7.16 0.38
C VAL A 232 9.76 -6.01 0.73
N THR A 233 9.18 -4.85 0.96
CA THR A 233 9.91 -3.65 1.32
C THR A 233 9.76 -3.39 2.80
N VAL A 234 10.89 -3.40 3.52
CA VAL A 234 10.90 -3.06 4.95
C VAL A 234 11.44 -1.65 5.09
N THR A 235 10.65 -0.75 5.68
CA THR A 235 11.08 0.62 5.99
C THR A 235 11.47 0.69 7.46
N LEU A 236 12.72 1.06 7.69
CA LEU A 236 13.34 1.23 8.98
C LEU A 236 13.58 2.72 9.27
N ASP A 237 13.45 3.10 10.52
CA ASP A 237 13.71 4.45 11.03
C ASP A 237 14.94 4.39 11.95
N PRO A 238 16.15 4.69 11.43
CA PRO A 238 17.38 4.63 12.21
C PRO A 238 17.34 5.49 13.48
N SER A 239 16.54 6.55 13.50
CA SER A 239 16.41 7.42 14.69
C SER A 239 15.80 6.73 15.91
N ARG A 240 15.14 5.58 15.70
CA ARG A 240 14.52 4.72 16.73
C ARG A 240 15.39 3.55 17.14
N ALA A 241 16.56 3.38 16.53
CA ALA A 241 17.50 2.34 16.93
C ALA A 241 18.12 2.65 18.30
N VAL A 242 18.53 1.59 19.00
CA VAL A 242 19.22 1.68 20.30
C VAL A 242 20.49 0.81 20.23
N PRO A 243 21.70 1.41 20.28
CA PRO A 243 21.97 2.86 20.31
C PRO A 243 21.52 3.56 19.02
N ARG A 244 21.27 4.87 19.12
CA ARG A 244 20.93 5.69 17.96
C ARG A 244 22.21 5.95 17.13
N PRO A 245 22.19 5.69 15.81
CA PRO A 245 23.27 6.05 14.91
C PRO A 245 23.52 7.57 14.87
N ASP A 246 24.79 7.95 14.82
CA ASP A 246 25.19 9.36 14.79
C ASP A 246 25.07 9.95 13.37
N ASP A 247 25.36 9.16 12.34
CA ASP A 247 25.29 9.56 10.95
C ASP A 247 24.50 8.58 10.05
N LEU A 248 24.39 8.93 8.76
CA LEU A 248 23.70 8.11 7.77
C LEU A 248 24.41 6.78 7.51
N LEU A 249 25.75 6.75 7.58
CA LEU A 249 26.53 5.55 7.30
C LEU A 249 26.34 4.51 8.40
N ASP A 250 26.35 4.93 9.66
CA ASP A 250 26.01 4.11 10.82
C ASP A 250 24.55 3.66 10.77
N GLY A 251 23.65 4.53 10.30
CA GLY A 251 22.24 4.18 10.07
C GLY A 251 22.07 3.09 9.01
N VAL A 252 22.80 3.18 7.91
CA VAL A 252 22.88 2.16 6.85
C VAL A 252 23.44 0.85 7.38
N ALA A 253 24.53 0.91 8.16
CA ALA A 253 25.14 -0.27 8.76
C ALA A 253 24.18 -0.96 9.75
N GLU A 254 23.47 -0.19 10.58
CA GLU A 254 22.50 -0.73 11.54
C GLU A 254 21.30 -1.36 10.82
N VAL A 255 20.76 -0.72 9.78
CA VAL A 255 19.70 -1.32 8.96
C VAL A 255 20.17 -2.62 8.32
N THR A 256 21.34 -2.61 7.68
CA THR A 256 21.92 -3.79 7.03
C THR A 256 22.13 -4.94 8.01
N ARG A 257 22.52 -4.65 9.26
CA ARG A 257 22.67 -5.64 10.34
C ARG A 257 21.35 -6.29 10.75
N ARG A 258 20.22 -5.57 10.68
CA ARG A 258 18.90 -6.07 11.09
C ARG A 258 18.17 -6.87 10.02
N LEU A 259 18.48 -6.64 8.74
CA LEU A 259 17.81 -7.31 7.61
C LEU A 259 17.88 -8.84 7.64
N PRO A 260 19.02 -9.51 7.92
CA PRO A 260 19.08 -10.97 7.93
C PRO A 260 18.07 -11.61 8.90
N GLY A 261 17.81 -10.99 10.05
CA GLY A 261 16.83 -11.50 11.01
C GLY A 261 15.38 -11.28 10.60
N LEU A 262 15.11 -10.33 9.70
CA LEU A 262 13.78 -10.14 9.08
C LEU A 262 13.58 -11.15 7.95
N GLU A 263 14.59 -11.34 7.11
CA GLU A 263 14.60 -12.30 5.99
C GLU A 263 14.43 -13.75 6.48
N ALA A 264 15.15 -14.14 7.53
CA ALA A 264 15.05 -15.49 8.09
C ALA A 264 13.62 -15.79 8.57
N GLY A 265 12.91 -14.78 9.10
CA GLY A 265 11.51 -14.92 9.52
C GLY A 265 10.56 -15.17 8.35
N LEU A 266 10.81 -14.57 7.17
CA LEU A 266 9.98 -14.76 5.97
C LEU A 266 10.01 -16.21 5.46
N ALA A 267 11.11 -16.93 5.65
CA ALA A 267 11.21 -18.33 5.24
C ALA A 267 10.17 -19.23 5.94
N GLY A 268 9.89 -18.96 7.23
CA GLY A 268 8.84 -19.66 8.00
C GLY A 268 7.41 -19.36 7.53
N CYS A 269 7.23 -18.29 6.76
CA CYS A 269 5.95 -17.88 6.19
C CYS A 269 5.69 -18.49 4.81
N GLY A 270 6.53 -19.44 4.36
CA GLY A 270 6.46 -19.98 2.99
C GLY A 270 6.91 -18.96 1.94
N VAL A 271 7.78 -18.01 2.29
CA VAL A 271 8.31 -17.00 1.38
C VAL A 271 9.83 -17.10 1.30
N ALA A 272 10.35 -17.46 0.12
CA ALA A 272 11.78 -17.46 -0.12
C ALA A 272 12.25 -16.04 -0.48
N VAL A 273 13.23 -15.51 0.24
CA VAL A 273 13.96 -14.30 -0.16
C VAL A 273 15.02 -14.71 -1.18
N LEU A 274 14.91 -14.19 -2.41
CA LEU A 274 15.85 -14.47 -3.49
C LEU A 274 17.14 -13.69 -3.26
N ASP A 275 16.99 -12.38 -3.06
CA ASP A 275 18.07 -11.43 -2.79
C ASP A 275 17.49 -10.07 -2.37
N ARG A 276 18.39 -9.11 -2.13
CA ARG A 276 18.05 -7.70 -1.94
C ARG A 276 18.23 -7.00 -3.27
N GLU A 277 17.22 -6.24 -3.68
CA GLU A 277 17.21 -5.64 -5.01
C GLU A 277 18.34 -4.60 -5.14
N PRO A 278 19.25 -4.73 -6.12
CA PRO A 278 20.31 -3.75 -6.35
C PRO A 278 19.75 -2.48 -7.01
N VAL A 279 20.51 -1.38 -6.98
CA VAL A 279 20.04 -0.07 -7.46
C VAL A 279 19.63 -0.13 -8.93
N ALA A 280 20.38 -0.82 -9.77
CA ALA A 280 20.08 -0.90 -11.20
C ALA A 280 18.73 -1.58 -11.49
N ASP A 281 18.42 -2.68 -10.79
CA ASP A 281 17.17 -3.42 -10.94
C ASP A 281 15.99 -2.58 -10.46
N LEU A 282 16.19 -1.89 -9.33
CA LEU A 282 15.22 -0.97 -8.77
C LEU A 282 14.92 0.18 -9.73
N THR A 283 15.95 0.81 -10.30
CA THR A 283 15.85 1.88 -11.30
C THR A 283 15.08 1.39 -12.54
N ALA A 284 15.48 0.24 -13.10
CA ALA A 284 14.82 -0.38 -14.25
C ALA A 284 13.35 -0.69 -13.98
N ARG A 285 13.03 -1.22 -12.80
CA ARG A 285 11.64 -1.54 -12.40
C ARG A 285 10.77 -0.30 -12.25
N VAL A 286 11.31 0.79 -11.69
CA VAL A 286 10.60 2.07 -11.59
C VAL A 286 10.41 2.69 -12.97
N ARG A 287 11.45 2.71 -13.81
CA ARG A 287 11.35 3.17 -15.21
C ARG A 287 10.28 2.40 -15.97
N ALA A 288 10.30 1.07 -15.90
CA ALA A 288 9.33 0.20 -16.55
C ALA A 288 7.90 0.36 -16.01
N ALA A 289 7.72 0.91 -14.80
CA ALA A 289 6.39 1.25 -14.29
C ALA A 289 5.83 2.53 -14.93
N PHE A 290 6.70 3.51 -15.21
CA PHE A 290 6.39 4.77 -15.92
C PHE A 290 6.38 4.62 -17.45
N ASP A 291 7.05 3.62 -17.99
CA ASP A 291 7.09 3.34 -19.43
C ASP A 291 6.73 1.86 -19.69
N PRO A 292 5.42 1.52 -19.65
CA PRO A 292 4.98 0.16 -19.89
C PRO A 292 5.32 -0.38 -21.29
N ALA A 293 5.45 0.48 -22.31
CA ALA A 293 5.72 0.06 -23.68
C ALA A 293 7.18 -0.39 -23.84
N ALA A 294 8.13 0.33 -23.23
CA ALA A 294 9.55 -0.05 -23.22
C ALA A 294 9.91 -1.10 -22.15
N ARG A 295 8.94 -1.55 -21.32
CA ARG A 295 9.19 -2.46 -20.19
C ARG A 295 10.02 -3.69 -20.56
N GLY A 296 9.69 -4.33 -21.68
CA GLY A 296 10.39 -5.54 -22.11
C GLY A 296 11.88 -5.27 -22.34
N GLU A 297 12.20 -4.20 -23.06
CA GLU A 297 13.57 -3.78 -23.37
C GLU A 297 14.32 -3.38 -22.09
N ILE A 298 13.70 -2.60 -21.20
CA ILE A 298 14.31 -2.12 -19.95
C ILE A 298 14.65 -3.27 -19.00
N LEU A 299 13.74 -4.22 -18.84
CA LEU A 299 13.92 -5.33 -17.88
C LEU A 299 14.81 -6.45 -18.43
N ASP A 300 14.90 -6.58 -19.77
CA ASP A 300 15.75 -7.54 -20.44
C ASP A 300 17.16 -7.02 -20.76
N ALA A 301 17.44 -5.75 -20.46
CA ALA A 301 18.73 -5.11 -20.73
C ALA A 301 19.89 -5.89 -20.09
N ASP A 302 20.95 -6.08 -20.86
CA ASP A 302 22.20 -6.68 -20.37
C ASP A 302 22.89 -5.73 -19.38
N ASP A 303 23.82 -6.23 -18.57
CA ASP A 303 24.49 -5.45 -17.51
C ASP A 303 25.20 -4.18 -18.03
N ALA A 304 25.58 -4.13 -19.31
CA ALA A 304 26.17 -2.96 -19.95
C ALA A 304 25.15 -1.85 -20.31
N GLU A 305 23.87 -2.20 -20.47
CA GLU A 305 22.76 -1.31 -20.86
C GLU A 305 21.81 -1.01 -19.69
N ARG A 306 22.11 -1.59 -18.51
CA ARG A 306 21.30 -1.44 -17.30
C ARG A 306 21.32 0.02 -16.85
N LEU A 307 20.15 0.54 -16.49
CA LEU A 307 20.03 1.89 -15.94
C LEU A 307 20.71 1.94 -14.58
N LEU A 308 21.79 2.71 -14.47
CA LEU A 308 22.59 2.81 -13.24
C LEU A 308 22.25 4.07 -12.45
N ASP A 309 21.82 5.14 -13.12
CA ASP A 309 21.48 6.40 -12.48
C ASP A 309 20.00 6.41 -12.09
N TRP A 310 19.72 6.75 -10.84
CA TRP A 310 18.36 6.90 -10.34
C TRP A 310 17.55 7.95 -11.09
N ALA A 311 18.21 8.99 -11.62
CA ALA A 311 17.55 10.01 -12.42
C ALA A 311 16.90 9.41 -13.68
N GLU A 312 17.45 8.32 -14.23
CA GLU A 312 16.92 7.62 -15.41
C GLU A 312 15.62 6.88 -15.11
N ALA A 313 15.30 6.62 -13.83
CA ALA A 313 14.01 6.04 -13.45
C ALA A 313 12.84 7.02 -13.62
N ALA A 314 13.10 8.32 -13.75
CA ALA A 314 12.06 9.32 -13.89
C ALA A 314 11.33 9.19 -15.25
N PRO A 315 10.02 9.48 -15.30
CA PRO A 315 9.33 9.67 -16.57
C PRO A 315 9.83 10.93 -17.28
N VAL A 316 9.76 10.96 -18.60
CA VAL A 316 9.96 12.20 -19.37
C VAL A 316 8.85 13.21 -19.04
N GLY A 317 7.61 12.71 -18.91
CA GLY A 317 6.46 13.52 -18.55
C GLY A 317 5.44 12.74 -17.77
N ALA A 318 4.91 13.36 -16.72
CA ALA A 318 3.78 12.80 -16.00
C ALA A 318 2.75 13.86 -15.65
N ARG A 319 1.48 13.51 -15.78
CA ARG A 319 0.34 14.40 -15.56
C ARG A 319 -0.73 13.70 -14.75
N GLU A 320 -1.04 14.29 -13.61
CA GLU A 320 -2.15 13.87 -12.78
C GLU A 320 -3.44 14.54 -13.24
N GLU A 321 -4.42 13.70 -13.57
CA GLU A 321 -5.80 14.12 -13.77
C GLU A 321 -6.65 13.71 -12.57
N TRP A 322 -7.90 14.15 -12.56
CA TRP A 322 -8.78 13.87 -11.43
C TRP A 322 -9.02 12.36 -11.25
N GLY A 323 -9.15 11.62 -12.35
CA GLY A 323 -9.48 10.19 -12.34
C GLY A 323 -8.35 9.25 -12.73
N GLU A 324 -7.30 9.77 -13.36
CA GLU A 324 -6.24 8.98 -13.98
C GLU A 324 -4.89 9.68 -13.83
N TYR A 325 -3.81 8.91 -13.97
CA TYR A 325 -2.44 9.41 -13.97
C TYR A 325 -1.78 8.99 -15.27
N ARG A 326 -1.49 9.98 -16.12
CA ARG A 326 -0.81 9.78 -17.39
C ARG A 326 0.69 9.92 -17.17
N HIS A 327 1.46 8.98 -17.66
CA HIS A 327 2.92 8.98 -17.69
C HIS A 327 3.36 8.50 -19.07
N ASP A 328 4.66 8.56 -19.36
CA ASP A 328 5.27 8.39 -20.68
C ASP A 328 4.43 7.60 -21.70
N SER A 329 4.34 6.28 -21.55
CA SER A 329 3.60 5.42 -22.47
C SER A 329 2.33 4.82 -21.86
N GLY A 330 1.95 5.23 -20.64
CA GLY A 330 0.92 4.54 -19.87
C GLY A 330 -0.08 5.44 -19.16
N LEU A 331 -1.26 4.87 -18.94
CA LEU A 331 -2.35 5.48 -18.19
C LEU A 331 -2.71 4.61 -17.01
N SER A 332 -2.55 5.16 -15.80
CA SER A 332 -2.78 4.43 -14.56
C SER A 332 -4.00 4.94 -13.79
N VAL A 333 -4.71 4.00 -13.17
CA VAL A 333 -5.75 4.28 -12.17
C VAL A 333 -5.39 3.51 -10.90
N SER A 334 -5.53 4.19 -9.77
CA SER A 334 -5.18 3.67 -8.46
C SER A 334 -6.38 3.67 -7.50
N TRP A 335 -6.40 2.67 -6.63
CA TRP A 335 -7.38 2.48 -5.56
C TRP A 335 -6.66 2.33 -4.22
N ALA A 336 -7.36 2.70 -3.16
CA ALA A 336 -6.98 2.39 -1.79
C ALA A 336 -8.08 1.54 -1.12
N LEU A 337 -7.68 0.77 -0.12
CA LEU A 337 -8.59 0.03 0.75
C LEU A 337 -9.51 1.01 1.49
N GLN A 338 -10.82 0.86 1.30
CA GLN A 338 -11.82 1.56 2.09
C GLN A 338 -12.28 0.72 3.27
N GLU A 339 -12.46 -0.58 3.06
CA GLU A 339 -12.97 -1.50 4.08
C GLU A 339 -12.39 -2.91 3.85
N ALA A 340 -11.83 -3.49 4.91
CA ALA A 340 -11.39 -4.88 4.96
C ALA A 340 -12.62 -5.84 4.94
N PRO A 341 -12.42 -7.16 4.77
CA PRO A 341 -13.53 -8.11 4.76
C PRO A 341 -14.33 -8.04 6.07
N ARG A 342 -15.66 -7.96 5.96
CA ARG A 342 -16.55 -7.89 7.14
C ARG A 342 -16.77 -9.22 7.83
N GLN A 343 -16.58 -10.30 7.09
CA GLN A 343 -16.80 -11.68 7.50
C GLN A 343 -15.44 -12.35 7.67
N ALA A 344 -15.41 -13.45 8.43
CA ALA A 344 -14.23 -14.29 8.46
C ALA A 344 -14.02 -14.92 7.07
N VAL A 345 -12.77 -14.94 6.60
CA VAL A 345 -12.38 -15.39 5.25
C VAL A 345 -11.23 -16.39 5.34
N THR A 346 -11.01 -17.14 4.28
CA THR A 346 -9.88 -18.07 4.19
C THR A 346 -8.59 -17.33 3.84
N ALA A 347 -7.44 -17.99 4.03
CA ALA A 347 -6.13 -17.48 3.61
C ALA A 347 -6.05 -17.09 2.12
N ARG A 348 -6.94 -17.65 1.29
CA ARG A 348 -6.99 -17.45 -0.16
C ARG A 348 -7.77 -16.21 -0.60
N VAL A 349 -8.27 -15.41 0.33
CA VAL A 349 -9.16 -14.28 0.03
C VAL A 349 -8.56 -13.27 -0.96
N LEU A 350 -7.24 -13.05 -0.96
CA LEU A 350 -6.59 -12.09 -1.87
C LEU A 350 -6.22 -12.67 -3.24
N VAL A 351 -6.33 -13.99 -3.42
CA VAL A 351 -5.96 -14.67 -4.68
C VAL A 351 -6.65 -14.04 -5.90
N PRO A 352 -7.97 -13.73 -5.90
CA PRO A 352 -8.61 -13.12 -7.08
C PRO A 352 -7.99 -11.78 -7.50
N LEU A 353 -7.45 -11.01 -6.55
CA LEU A 353 -6.86 -9.69 -6.79
C LEU A 353 -5.39 -9.79 -7.20
N MET A 354 -4.64 -10.72 -6.61
CA MET A 354 -3.21 -10.92 -6.83
C MET A 354 -2.89 -11.88 -7.98
N ALA A 355 -3.83 -12.75 -8.35
CA ALA A 355 -3.65 -13.65 -9.48
C ALA A 355 -3.54 -12.86 -10.79
N PRO A 356 -2.74 -13.34 -11.75
CA PRO A 356 -2.64 -12.69 -13.04
C PRO A 356 -4.00 -12.59 -13.76
N GLY A 357 -4.10 -11.62 -14.66
CA GLY A 357 -5.32 -11.35 -15.40
C GLY A 357 -5.05 -10.66 -16.74
N PRO A 358 -6.10 -10.22 -17.44
CA PRO A 358 -5.97 -9.63 -18.77
C PRO A 358 -5.29 -8.26 -18.76
N PHE A 359 -5.26 -7.59 -17.61
CA PHE A 359 -4.62 -6.28 -17.43
C PHE A 359 -3.56 -6.35 -16.33
N PRO A 360 -2.42 -5.65 -16.49
CA PRO A 360 -1.35 -5.69 -15.52
C PRO A 360 -1.73 -4.89 -14.28
N ARG A 361 -1.39 -5.40 -13.10
CA ARG A 361 -1.80 -4.83 -11.81
C ARG A 361 -0.63 -4.88 -10.85
N ARG A 362 -0.49 -3.82 -10.05
CA ARG A 362 0.38 -3.80 -8.88
C ARG A 362 -0.49 -3.66 -7.65
N VAL A 363 -0.40 -4.62 -6.75
CA VAL A 363 -1.12 -4.63 -5.48
C VAL A 363 -0.08 -4.50 -4.38
N THR A 364 -0.17 -3.47 -3.56
CA THR A 364 0.73 -3.25 -2.42
C THR A 364 -0.06 -3.25 -1.13
N TRP A 365 0.18 -4.25 -0.30
CA TRP A 365 -0.31 -4.31 1.07
C TRP A 365 0.72 -3.66 1.99
N VAL A 366 0.31 -2.69 2.79
CA VAL A 366 1.21 -1.96 3.70
C VAL A 366 0.76 -2.21 5.13
N TYR A 367 1.68 -2.59 6.00
CA TYR A 367 1.48 -2.85 7.41
C TYR A 367 2.36 -1.96 8.26
N LEU A 368 1.77 -1.31 9.26
CA LEU A 368 2.42 -0.46 10.24
C LEU A 368 2.25 -1.13 11.61
N PRO A 369 3.30 -1.76 12.15
CA PRO A 369 3.24 -2.38 13.47
C PRO A 369 3.02 -1.31 14.55
N TYR A 370 2.21 -1.63 15.56
CA TYR A 370 2.27 -0.88 16.80
C TYR A 370 3.46 -1.37 17.63
N PRO A 371 4.23 -0.47 18.24
CA PRO A 371 5.17 -0.84 19.29
C PRO A 371 4.45 -1.66 20.37
N ALA A 372 5.10 -2.70 20.89
CA ALA A 372 4.47 -3.64 21.83
C ALA A 372 3.88 -2.95 23.08
N ASP A 373 4.54 -1.91 23.59
CA ASP A 373 4.05 -1.08 24.70
C ASP A 373 2.79 -0.26 24.32
N ALA A 374 2.72 0.23 23.09
CA ALA A 374 1.58 0.95 22.56
C ALA A 374 0.42 0.03 22.16
N ALA A 375 0.69 -1.22 21.81
CA ALA A 375 -0.29 -2.23 21.43
C ALA A 375 -1.23 -2.58 22.59
N ALA A 376 -0.69 -2.88 23.77
CA ALA A 376 -1.47 -3.15 24.98
C ALA A 376 -2.38 -1.97 25.35
N ALA A 377 -1.80 -0.77 25.39
CA ALA A 377 -2.56 0.44 25.67
C ALA A 377 -3.66 0.70 24.61
N GLN A 378 -3.43 0.31 23.34
CA GLN A 378 -4.44 0.43 22.29
C GLN A 378 -5.56 -0.59 22.45
N ALA A 379 -5.25 -1.85 22.76
CA ALA A 379 -6.24 -2.89 23.02
C ALA A 379 -7.14 -2.51 24.21
N GLU A 380 -6.55 -2.04 25.32
CA GLU A 380 -7.28 -1.56 26.49
C GLU A 380 -8.19 -0.37 26.18
N ARG A 381 -7.69 0.60 25.39
CA ARG A 381 -8.50 1.75 24.93
C ARG A 381 -9.72 1.29 24.13
N GLU A 382 -9.56 0.27 23.29
CA GLU A 382 -10.65 -0.26 22.47
C GLU A 382 -11.72 -0.99 23.29
N VAL A 383 -11.31 -1.82 24.25
CA VAL A 383 -12.22 -2.47 25.21
C VAL A 383 -12.97 -1.42 26.04
N THR A 384 -12.24 -0.44 26.58
CA THR A 384 -12.81 0.65 27.37
C THR A 384 -13.81 1.47 26.56
N ALA A 385 -13.49 1.79 25.31
CA ALA A 385 -14.41 2.50 24.43
C ALA A 385 -15.70 1.71 24.16
N GLY A 386 -15.62 0.37 24.07
CA GLY A 386 -16.78 -0.52 24.00
C GLY A 386 -17.69 -0.40 25.24
N HIS A 387 -17.10 -0.47 26.44
CA HIS A 387 -17.85 -0.31 27.69
C HIS A 387 -18.49 1.08 27.86
N VAL A 388 -17.77 2.14 27.48
CA VAL A 388 -18.31 3.51 27.51
C VAL A 388 -19.52 3.65 26.58
N ARG A 389 -19.48 3.06 25.38
CA ARG A 389 -20.60 3.06 24.43
C ARG A 389 -21.82 2.35 25.01
N LEU A 390 -21.63 1.18 25.62
CA LEU A 390 -22.70 0.44 26.29
C LEU A 390 -23.33 1.27 27.41
N GLY A 391 -22.52 1.87 28.28
CA GLY A 391 -23.00 2.72 29.36
C GLY A 391 -23.74 3.97 28.85
N TRP A 392 -23.31 4.55 27.74
CA TRP A 392 -24.00 5.69 27.12
C TRP A 392 -25.35 5.27 26.50
N ALA A 393 -25.40 4.13 25.81
CA ALA A 393 -26.64 3.58 25.23
C ALA A 393 -27.68 3.30 26.32
N GLN A 394 -27.26 2.68 27.43
CA GLN A 394 -28.14 2.44 28.59
C GLN A 394 -28.70 3.74 29.18
N ARG A 395 -27.85 4.78 29.37
CA ARG A 395 -28.31 6.08 29.87
C ARG A 395 -29.26 6.81 28.92
N THR A 396 -29.05 6.66 27.61
CA THR A 396 -29.90 7.28 26.57
C THR A 396 -31.12 6.43 26.21
N ARG A 397 -31.37 5.31 26.91
CA ARG A 397 -32.44 4.32 26.61
C ARG A 397 -32.44 3.87 25.16
N ARG A 398 -31.24 3.77 24.57
CA ARG A 398 -31.05 3.26 23.24
C ARG A 398 -30.71 1.78 23.34
N ASP A 399 -31.51 0.95 22.67
CA ASP A 399 -31.23 -0.49 22.63
C ASP A 399 -29.90 -0.76 21.96
N GLU A 400 -29.10 -1.62 22.60
CA GLU A 400 -27.84 -2.10 22.06
C GLU A 400 -28.13 -2.92 20.80
N THR A 401 -27.51 -2.56 19.68
CA THR A 401 -27.69 -3.31 18.44
C THR A 401 -26.82 -4.57 18.47
N HIS A 402 -27.22 -5.61 17.73
CA HIS A 402 -26.37 -6.80 17.55
C HIS A 402 -24.95 -6.46 17.05
N ARG A 403 -24.82 -5.39 16.25
CA ARG A 403 -23.51 -4.91 15.78
C ARG A 403 -22.64 -4.34 16.89
N ASP A 404 -23.25 -3.71 17.90
CA ASP A 404 -22.53 -3.14 19.03
C ASP A 404 -22.02 -4.26 19.96
N ARG A 405 -22.82 -5.33 20.14
CA ARG A 405 -22.40 -6.56 20.84
C ARG A 405 -21.24 -7.24 20.14
N ASP A 406 -21.39 -7.54 18.85
CA ASP A 406 -20.34 -8.18 18.07
C ASP A 406 -19.04 -7.36 18.06
N ASP A 407 -19.12 -6.03 17.97
CA ASP A 407 -17.93 -5.15 18.02
C ASP A 407 -17.24 -5.20 19.39
N ARG A 408 -18.01 -5.32 20.49
CA ARG A 408 -17.46 -5.48 21.83
C ARG A 408 -16.82 -6.85 22.03
N ASP A 409 -17.51 -7.93 21.65
CA ASP A 409 -16.98 -9.29 21.79
C ASP A 409 -15.68 -9.46 20.98
N ARG A 410 -15.60 -8.86 19.78
CA ARG A 410 -14.36 -8.82 18.99
C ARG A 410 -13.25 -7.99 19.62
N ALA A 411 -13.59 -6.90 20.31
CA ALA A 411 -12.60 -6.07 21.01
C ALA A 411 -12.01 -6.85 22.20
N GLU A 412 -12.86 -7.54 22.96
CA GLU A 412 -12.42 -8.40 24.06
C GLU A 412 -11.58 -9.58 23.55
N GLN A 413 -11.96 -10.18 22.42
CA GLN A 413 -11.16 -11.23 21.79
C GLN A 413 -9.79 -10.73 21.34
N ALA A 414 -9.71 -9.60 20.62
CA ALA A 414 -8.44 -9.03 20.18
C ALA A 414 -7.51 -8.69 21.36
N ALA A 415 -8.06 -8.20 22.48
CA ALA A 415 -7.30 -7.96 23.69
C ALA A 415 -6.77 -9.25 24.34
N ARG A 416 -7.53 -10.36 24.27
CA ARG A 416 -7.05 -11.67 24.74
C ARG A 416 -5.94 -12.20 23.85
N GLU A 417 -6.11 -12.13 22.54
CA GLU A 417 -5.08 -12.56 21.57
C GLU A 417 -3.79 -11.75 21.75
N GLU A 418 -3.89 -10.44 21.98
CA GLU A 418 -2.74 -9.58 22.29
C GLU A 418 -2.05 -9.96 23.61
N ALA A 419 -2.82 -10.25 24.66
CA ALA A 419 -2.29 -10.77 25.92
C ALA A 419 -1.62 -12.15 25.77
N GLU A 420 -2.04 -12.95 24.78
CA GLU A 420 -1.43 -14.22 24.39
C GLU A 420 -0.19 -14.04 23.49
N GLY A 421 0.18 -12.79 23.15
CA GLY A 421 1.37 -12.45 22.38
C GLY A 421 1.11 -12.13 20.90
N ALA A 422 -0.14 -11.97 20.47
CA ALA A 422 -0.44 -11.54 19.11
C ALA A 422 -0.05 -10.07 18.89
N GLY A 423 0.51 -9.79 17.71
CA GLY A 423 0.85 -8.44 17.31
C GLY A 423 -0.36 -7.61 16.92
N LEU A 424 -0.36 -6.34 17.33
CA LEU A 424 -1.32 -5.37 16.82
C LEU A 424 -0.66 -4.45 15.80
N GLY A 425 -1.35 -4.18 14.70
CA GLY A 425 -0.87 -3.24 13.69
C GLY A 425 -1.98 -2.73 12.80
N ARG A 426 -1.67 -1.65 12.06
CA ARG A 426 -2.56 -1.09 11.05
C ARG A 426 -2.14 -1.63 9.71
N PHE A 427 -3.10 -1.85 8.82
CA PHE A 427 -2.77 -2.14 7.43
C PHE A 427 -3.67 -1.36 6.48
N THR A 428 -3.17 -1.21 5.27
CA THR A 428 -3.90 -0.69 4.12
C THR A 428 -3.47 -1.46 2.88
N LEU A 429 -4.19 -1.27 1.78
CA LEU A 429 -3.88 -1.88 0.51
C LEU A 429 -4.10 -0.87 -0.60
N TYR A 430 -3.15 -0.80 -1.52
CA TYR A 430 -3.21 0.01 -2.72
C TYR A 430 -3.18 -0.90 -3.96
N VAL A 431 -3.97 -0.55 -4.96
CA VAL A 431 -3.97 -1.24 -6.26
C VAL A 431 -3.76 -0.20 -7.34
N THR A 432 -2.91 -0.49 -8.32
CA THR A 432 -2.78 0.31 -9.53
C THR A 432 -2.84 -0.63 -10.73
N THR A 433 -3.71 -0.30 -11.68
CA THR A 433 -3.69 -0.91 -13.02
C THR A 433 -3.14 0.11 -14.00
N THR A 434 -2.43 -0.34 -15.03
CA THR A 434 -1.85 0.52 -16.06
C THR A 434 -2.18 -0.04 -17.43
N VAL A 435 -2.68 0.80 -18.33
CA VAL A 435 -2.95 0.44 -19.73
C VAL A 435 -2.13 1.32 -20.65
N GLU A 436 -1.73 0.80 -21.80
CA GLU A 436 -1.07 1.57 -22.86
C GLU A 436 -2.12 2.26 -23.76
N ASP A 437 -3.20 1.53 -24.09
CA ASP A 437 -4.33 2.06 -24.85
C ASP A 437 -5.41 2.63 -23.91
N PRO A 438 -5.71 3.95 -23.98
CA PRO A 438 -6.80 4.55 -23.21
C PRO A 438 -8.18 3.89 -23.43
N ALA A 439 -8.43 3.29 -24.59
CA ALA A 439 -9.70 2.60 -24.87
C ALA A 439 -9.91 1.37 -23.98
N LEU A 440 -8.84 0.76 -23.46
CA LEU A 440 -8.89 -0.38 -22.56
C LEU A 440 -9.10 0.02 -21.09
N LEU A 441 -8.96 1.30 -20.75
CA LEU A 441 -9.04 1.78 -19.38
C LEU A 441 -10.35 1.41 -18.68
N PRO A 442 -11.55 1.57 -19.30
CA PRO A 442 -12.80 1.20 -18.64
C PRO A 442 -12.88 -0.30 -18.31
N ALA A 443 -12.35 -1.16 -19.19
CA ALA A 443 -12.32 -2.60 -18.97
C ALA A 443 -11.34 -2.98 -17.86
N ALA A 444 -10.15 -2.37 -17.84
CA ALA A 444 -9.15 -2.57 -16.79
C ALA A 444 -9.65 -2.13 -15.40
N VAL A 445 -10.39 -1.02 -15.37
CA VAL A 445 -11.04 -0.50 -14.17
C VAL A 445 -12.11 -1.47 -13.67
N ALA A 446 -12.97 -1.98 -14.55
CA ALA A 446 -14.01 -2.93 -14.18
C ALA A 446 -13.43 -4.25 -13.65
N ASP A 447 -12.35 -4.76 -14.25
CA ASP A 447 -11.65 -5.96 -13.81
C ASP A 447 -11.10 -5.81 -12.37
N VAL A 448 -10.43 -4.69 -12.06
CA VAL A 448 -9.93 -4.43 -10.69
C VAL A 448 -11.07 -4.35 -9.68
N GLU A 449 -12.18 -3.68 -10.01
CA GLU A 449 -13.31 -3.53 -9.10
C GLU A 449 -14.05 -4.85 -8.87
N GLN A 450 -14.20 -5.67 -9.91
CA GLN A 450 -14.74 -7.03 -9.81
C GLN A 450 -13.86 -7.92 -8.93
N ARG A 451 -12.53 -7.90 -9.16
CA ARG A 451 -11.56 -8.67 -8.36
C ARG A 451 -11.50 -8.22 -6.91
N GLY A 452 -11.60 -6.92 -6.65
CA GLY A 452 -11.73 -6.37 -5.30
C GLY A 452 -12.97 -6.93 -4.58
N GLY A 453 -14.12 -6.96 -5.27
CA GLY A 453 -15.34 -7.57 -4.75
C GLY A 453 -15.21 -9.09 -4.50
N ALA A 454 -14.56 -9.81 -5.42
CA ALA A 454 -14.27 -11.24 -5.27
C ALA A 454 -13.34 -11.51 -4.08
N ALA A 455 -12.37 -10.61 -3.84
CA ALA A 455 -11.50 -10.62 -2.67
C ALA A 455 -12.18 -10.08 -1.39
N ARG A 456 -13.50 -9.85 -1.40
CA ARG A 456 -14.27 -9.32 -0.27
C ARG A 456 -13.76 -7.98 0.27
N LEU A 457 -12.98 -7.25 -0.53
CA LEU A 457 -12.46 -5.93 -0.20
C LEU A 457 -13.35 -4.85 -0.80
N ARG A 458 -13.53 -3.76 -0.06
CA ARG A 458 -14.09 -2.54 -0.62
C ARG A 458 -12.94 -1.63 -1.04
N LEU A 459 -12.69 -1.55 -2.34
CA LEU A 459 -11.71 -0.64 -2.92
C LEU A 459 -12.36 0.70 -3.27
N ARG A 460 -11.57 1.77 -3.17
CA ARG A 460 -12.00 3.12 -3.56
C ARG A 460 -10.95 3.77 -4.44
N ARG A 461 -11.38 4.28 -5.60
CA ARG A 461 -10.53 5.06 -6.50
C ARG A 461 -9.96 6.30 -5.81
N LEU A 462 -8.69 6.57 -6.05
CA LEU A 462 -7.95 7.72 -5.52
C LEU A 462 -8.14 8.97 -6.38
N TRP A 463 -9.39 9.44 -6.46
CA TRP A 463 -9.71 10.68 -7.17
C TRP A 463 -8.87 11.86 -6.65
N GLY A 464 -8.14 12.53 -7.55
CA GLY A 464 -7.25 13.66 -7.26
C GLY A 464 -6.02 13.30 -6.42
N ALA A 465 -5.66 12.02 -6.35
CA ALA A 465 -4.47 11.50 -5.67
C ALA A 465 -3.93 10.24 -6.38
N GLN A 466 -4.06 10.19 -7.70
CA GLN A 466 -3.65 9.07 -8.55
C GLN A 466 -2.14 8.92 -8.61
N ALA A 467 -1.39 10.03 -8.63
CA ALA A 467 0.07 10.00 -8.62
C ALA A 467 0.60 9.39 -7.31
N VAL A 468 -0.03 9.74 -6.19
CA VAL A 468 0.29 9.18 -4.86
C VAL A 468 -0.05 7.70 -4.79
N GLY A 469 -1.20 7.29 -5.33
CA GLY A 469 -1.58 5.88 -5.43
C GLY A 469 -0.63 5.05 -6.29
N PHE A 470 -0.20 5.61 -7.42
CA PHE A 470 0.79 4.99 -8.31
C PHE A 470 2.13 4.82 -7.58
N ALA A 471 2.62 5.85 -6.90
CA ALA A 471 3.86 5.80 -6.12
C ALA A 471 3.81 4.75 -5.00
N ALA A 472 2.67 4.64 -4.29
CA ALA A 472 2.48 3.66 -3.23
C ALA A 472 2.58 2.21 -3.74
N THR A 473 2.18 1.96 -5.00
CA THR A 473 2.25 0.61 -5.59
C THR A 473 3.57 0.26 -6.26
N LEU A 474 4.56 1.17 -6.25
CA LEU A 474 5.93 0.87 -6.67
C LEU A 474 6.72 0.07 -5.61
N GLY A 475 6.21 -0.01 -4.37
CA GLY A 475 6.87 -0.75 -3.30
C GLY A 475 8.15 -0.07 -2.79
N LEU A 476 8.25 1.26 -2.86
CA LEU A 476 9.46 2.01 -2.48
C LEU A 476 9.46 2.48 -1.01
N GLY A 477 8.57 1.96 -0.17
CA GLY A 477 8.42 2.42 1.22
C GLY A 477 7.60 3.72 1.36
N VAL A 478 6.79 4.06 0.35
CA VAL A 478 5.89 5.21 0.41
C VAL A 478 4.54 4.81 1.00
N ASP A 479 4.19 5.38 2.14
CA ASP A 479 2.84 5.30 2.72
C ASP A 479 2.08 6.64 2.58
N PRO A 480 1.08 6.71 1.69
CA PRO A 480 0.21 7.88 1.55
C PRO A 480 -0.48 8.31 2.85
N GLY A 481 -0.82 7.36 3.75
CA GLY A 481 -1.46 7.65 5.03
C GLY A 481 -0.54 8.47 5.95
N GLY A 482 0.72 8.04 6.05
CA GLY A 482 1.78 8.77 6.76
C GLY A 482 2.11 10.12 6.12
N LEU A 483 2.02 10.26 4.80
CA LEU A 483 2.27 11.52 4.10
C LEU A 483 1.17 12.56 4.34
N ALA A 484 -0.10 12.16 4.38
CA ALA A 484 -1.23 13.07 4.59
C ALA A 484 -1.22 13.75 5.98
N GLY A 485 -0.67 13.07 7.00
CA GLY A 485 -0.48 13.65 8.33
C GLY A 485 0.66 14.67 8.44
N ARG A 486 1.57 14.70 7.46
CA ARG A 486 2.78 15.53 7.43
C ARG A 486 2.61 16.85 6.67
N ALA A 487 1.50 17.03 5.94
CA ALA A 487 1.22 18.23 5.14
C ALA A 487 0.74 19.43 5.99
N ARG A 488 1.26 19.60 7.20
CA ARG A 488 1.01 20.75 8.07
C ARG A 488 2.26 21.59 8.24
#